data_AF-A0A924RSD0-F1
#
_entry.id   AF-A0A924RSD0-F1
#
_cell.length_a   1.000
_cell.length_b   1.000
_cell.length_c   1.000
_cell.angle_alpha   90.00
_cell.angle_beta   90.00
_cell.angle_gamma   90.00
#
_symmetry.space_group_name_H-M   'P 1'
#
loop_
_entity.id
_entity.type
_entity.pdbx_description
1 polymer ?
#
loop_
_entity_poly.entity_id
_entity_poly.type
_entity_poly.pdbx_seq_one_letter_code
_entity_poly.pdbx_strand_id
1 'polypeptide(L)'
;MNPASAFPLELKSTVQSRSSAAPALFWLMLAQLVLYFATIFILSSSINWPDSLGFEASRTLPLIREQWTLVALGYGAFLLDSLLLIPIAVLARRVLLERGWDGPMVQVSVAFGTLGGVLKILGIVRWFTVMPVLADLYLNAPAGSSVRESLSLVFEG
;
A
#
# COMPACT_ATOMS: atom_id res chain seq x y z
N MET A 1 -55.01 44.32 -4.73
CA MET A 1 -54.04 43.44 -5.41
C MET A 1 -52.68 43.65 -4.76
N ASN A 2 -52.16 42.63 -4.08
CA ASN A 2 -50.91 42.70 -3.30
C ASN A 2 -49.74 42.27 -4.19
N PRO A 3 -48.67 43.08 -4.38
CA PRO A 3 -47.55 42.73 -5.27
C PRO A 3 -46.54 41.72 -4.66
N ALA A 4 -46.80 41.15 -3.49
CA ALA A 4 -45.86 40.27 -2.78
C ALA A 4 -45.93 38.78 -3.17
N SER A 5 -45.91 38.44 -4.47
CA SER A 5 -45.87 37.02 -4.93
C SER A 5 -44.71 36.66 -5.86
N ALA A 6 -43.73 37.55 -6.04
CA ALA A 6 -42.57 37.26 -6.87
C ALA A 6 -41.47 36.56 -6.04
N PHE A 7 -41.24 35.29 -6.37
CA PHE A 7 -40.09 34.45 -6.01
C PHE A 7 -39.88 34.13 -4.52
N PRO A 8 -40.23 32.92 -4.06
CA PRO A 8 -39.48 32.33 -2.97
C PRO A 8 -38.06 32.07 -3.50
N LEU A 9 -37.12 32.96 -3.17
CA LEU A 9 -35.70 32.59 -3.15
C LEU A 9 -35.56 31.59 -1.99
N GLU A 10 -35.90 30.34 -2.25
CA GLU A 10 -35.37 29.20 -1.49
C GLU A 10 -33.84 29.28 -1.65
N LEU A 11 -33.22 30.03 -0.75
CA LEU A 11 -31.82 29.87 -0.41
C LEU A 11 -31.70 28.44 0.06
N LYS A 12 -31.43 27.53 -0.89
CA LYS A 12 -31.00 26.18 -0.62
C LYS A 12 -29.73 26.35 0.18
N SER A 13 -29.87 26.35 1.50
CA SER A 13 -28.77 26.35 2.43
C SER A 13 -28.11 24.99 2.25
N THR A 14 -27.31 24.85 1.20
CA THR A 14 -26.29 23.83 1.09
C THR A 14 -25.24 24.17 2.13
N VAL A 15 -25.62 24.05 3.41
CA VAL A 15 -24.69 23.67 4.45
C VAL A 15 -24.20 22.32 3.98
N GLN A 16 -23.08 22.33 3.29
CA GLN A 16 -22.39 21.15 2.82
C GLN A 16 -22.01 20.39 4.08
N SER A 17 -22.90 19.47 4.48
CA SER A 17 -22.77 18.69 5.70
C SER A 17 -21.38 18.09 5.70
N ARG A 18 -20.60 18.36 6.75
CA ARG A 18 -19.26 17.76 6.90
C ARG A 18 -19.45 16.25 6.84
N SER A 19 -18.81 15.61 5.88
CA SER A 19 -18.90 14.16 5.71
C SER A 19 -18.49 13.45 6.99
N SER A 20 -19.32 12.51 7.45
CA SER A 20 -19.08 11.74 8.67
C SER A 20 -17.86 10.82 8.54
N ALA A 21 -17.54 10.40 7.30
CA ALA A 21 -16.40 9.56 6.96
C ALA A 21 -15.08 10.33 6.78
N ALA A 22 -15.13 11.67 6.66
CA ALA A 22 -13.94 12.46 6.35
C ALA A 22 -12.84 12.40 7.43
N PRO A 23 -13.12 12.45 8.75
CA PRO A 23 -12.07 12.29 9.76
C PRO A 23 -11.40 10.93 9.72
N ALA A 24 -12.17 9.85 9.52
CA ALA A 24 -11.62 8.50 9.40
C ALA A 24 -10.71 8.38 8.17
N LEU A 25 -11.16 8.89 7.02
CA LEU A 25 -10.35 8.93 5.80
C LEU A 25 -9.03 9.69 6.02
N PHE A 26 -9.10 10.86 6.65
CA PHE A 26 -7.91 11.66 6.98
C PHE A 26 -6.91 10.87 7.82
N TRP A 27 -7.35 10.24 8.91
CA TRP A 27 -6.47 9.47 9.78
C TRP A 27 -5.88 8.23 9.09
N LEU A 28 -6.65 7.54 8.24
CA LEU A 28 -6.11 6.43 7.46
C LEU A 28 -5.06 6.90 6.45
N MET A 29 -5.28 8.02 5.77
CA MET A 29 -4.28 8.60 4.87
C MET A 29 -3.03 9.04 5.62
N LEU A 30 -3.16 9.60 6.82
CA LEU A 30 -2.01 9.94 7.66
C LEU A 30 -1.25 8.70 8.12
N ALA A 31 -1.96 7.66 8.57
CA ALA A 31 -1.35 6.38 8.94
C ALA A 31 -0.62 5.74 7.76
N GLN A 32 -1.23 5.80 6.56
CA GLN A 32 -0.61 5.35 5.33
C GLN A 32 0.70 6.10 5.05
N LEU A 33 0.69 7.43 5.12
CA LEU A 33 1.89 8.25 4.96
C LEU A 33 3.01 7.85 5.93
N VAL A 34 2.67 7.70 7.21
CA VAL A 34 3.62 7.32 8.26
C VAL A 34 4.20 5.93 8.00
N LEU A 35 3.37 4.94 7.64
CA LEU A 35 3.81 3.58 7.33
C LEU A 35 4.70 3.54 6.09
N TYR A 36 4.39 4.32 5.07
CA TYR A 36 5.21 4.41 3.87
C TYR A 36 6.60 4.98 4.16
N PHE A 37 6.69 6.07 4.94
CA PHE A 37 7.99 6.59 5.38
C PHE A 37 8.74 5.61 6.27
N ALA A 38 8.06 4.97 7.24
CA ALA A 38 8.68 3.95 8.07
C ALA A 38 9.28 2.83 7.22
N THR A 39 8.54 2.36 6.21
CA THR A 39 9.02 1.36 5.24
C THR A 39 10.30 1.82 4.56
N ILE A 40 10.32 3.04 3.99
CA ILE A 40 11.50 3.58 3.31
C ILE A 40 12.70 3.63 4.27
N PHE A 41 12.54 4.22 5.45
CA PHE A 41 13.65 4.37 6.39
C PHE A 41 14.19 3.02 6.87
N ILE A 42 13.31 2.08 7.22
CA ILE A 42 13.69 0.75 7.72
C ILE A 42 14.37 -0.07 6.62
N LEU A 43 13.77 -0.14 5.42
CA LEU A 43 14.31 -0.97 4.33
C LEU A 43 15.54 -0.34 3.67
N SER A 44 15.61 0.99 3.57
CA SER A 44 16.78 1.68 3.06
C SER A 44 18.00 1.46 3.97
N SER A 45 17.82 1.57 5.29
CA SER A 45 18.92 1.35 6.25
C SER A 45 19.35 -0.11 6.39
N SER A 46 18.47 -1.07 6.14
CA SER A 46 18.77 -2.49 6.30
C SER A 46 19.31 -3.14 5.02
N ILE A 47 18.66 -2.95 3.89
CA ILE A 47 19.02 -3.67 2.65
C ILE A 47 19.37 -2.73 1.49
N ASN A 48 19.42 -1.41 1.69
CA ASN A 48 19.50 -0.40 0.63
C ASN A 48 18.31 -0.47 -0.33
N TRP A 49 17.11 -0.70 0.20
CA TRP A 49 15.90 -0.61 -0.62
C TRP A 49 15.67 0.85 -1.08
N PRO A 50 15.22 1.10 -2.34
CA PRO A 50 14.78 0.12 -3.35
C PRO A 50 15.90 -0.43 -4.24
N ASP A 51 17.13 0.07 -4.15
CA ASP A 51 18.25 -0.36 -5.00
C ASP A 51 18.53 -1.87 -4.88
N SER A 52 18.24 -2.43 -3.70
CA SER A 52 18.32 -3.86 -3.41
C SER A 52 17.50 -4.74 -4.35
N LEU A 53 16.47 -4.19 -5.01
CA LEU A 53 15.65 -4.93 -5.99
C LEU A 53 16.41 -5.26 -7.27
N GLY A 54 17.51 -4.55 -7.55
CA GLY A 54 18.38 -4.80 -8.71
C GLY A 54 19.66 -5.59 -8.37
N PHE A 55 19.84 -6.01 -7.11
CA PHE A 55 21.02 -6.78 -6.71
C PHE A 55 20.83 -8.27 -7.02
N GLU A 56 21.92 -8.94 -7.38
CA GLU A 56 21.94 -10.40 -7.57
C GLU A 56 21.61 -11.18 -6.29
N ALA A 57 21.14 -12.42 -6.44
CA ALA A 57 20.85 -13.33 -5.33
C ALA A 57 22.05 -13.49 -4.37
N SER A 58 23.26 -13.51 -4.93
CA SER A 58 24.54 -13.61 -4.21
C SER A 58 24.76 -12.50 -3.18
N ARG A 59 24.15 -11.34 -3.39
CA ARG A 59 24.22 -10.17 -2.49
C ARG A 59 22.94 -10.00 -1.67
N THR A 60 21.77 -10.14 -2.29
CA THR A 60 20.49 -9.87 -1.63
C THR A 60 20.14 -10.89 -0.57
N LEU A 61 20.27 -12.19 -0.89
CA LEU A 61 19.83 -13.26 0.01
C LEU A 61 20.64 -13.31 1.32
N PRO A 62 21.98 -13.20 1.30
CA PRO A 62 22.75 -13.07 2.55
C PRO A 62 22.35 -11.84 3.37
N LEU A 63 22.15 -10.68 2.72
CA LEU A 63 21.82 -9.43 3.39
C LEU A 63 20.42 -9.49 4.04
N ILE A 64 19.44 -10.10 3.38
CA ILE A 64 18.11 -10.36 3.95
C ILE A 64 18.23 -11.25 5.19
N ARG A 65 19.06 -12.29 5.13
CA ARG A 65 19.23 -13.21 6.27
C ARG A 65 19.91 -12.55 7.45
N GLU A 66 20.90 -11.71 7.19
CA GLU A 66 21.64 -10.96 8.21
C GLU A 66 20.75 -9.93 8.90
N GLN A 67 19.93 -9.22 8.13
CA GLN A 67 19.09 -8.12 8.62
C GLN A 67 17.61 -8.51 8.80
N TRP A 68 17.32 -9.81 8.97
CA TRP A 68 15.96 -10.33 8.90
C TRP A 68 14.94 -9.57 9.76
N THR A 69 15.30 -9.22 11.00
CA THR A 69 14.41 -8.48 11.90
C THR A 69 13.94 -7.15 11.29
N LEU A 70 14.86 -6.37 10.71
CA LEU A 70 14.54 -5.09 10.09
C LEU A 70 13.81 -5.27 8.76
N VAL A 71 14.20 -6.28 7.97
CA VAL A 71 13.52 -6.63 6.72
C VAL A 71 12.07 -7.03 6.97
N ALA A 72 11.83 -7.88 7.95
CA ALA A 72 10.48 -8.27 8.39
C ALA A 72 9.68 -7.06 8.88
N LEU A 73 10.28 -6.20 9.71
CA LEU A 73 9.64 -4.98 10.19
C LEU A 73 9.25 -4.05 9.02
N GLY A 74 10.17 -3.82 8.08
CA GLY A 74 9.97 -2.93 6.94
C GLY A 74 8.93 -3.45 5.96
N TYR A 75 9.01 -4.72 5.55
CA TYR A 75 7.98 -5.32 4.69
C TYR A 75 6.65 -5.53 5.42
N GLY A 76 6.65 -5.73 6.73
CA GLY A 76 5.44 -5.75 7.56
C GLY A 76 4.73 -4.39 7.58
N ALA A 77 5.49 -3.30 7.78
CA ALA A 77 4.97 -1.93 7.65
C ALA A 77 4.42 -1.68 6.23
N PHE A 78 5.12 -2.17 5.21
CA PHE A 78 4.69 -2.01 3.82
C PHE A 78 3.42 -2.81 3.50
N LEU A 79 3.26 -3.98 4.12
CA LEU A 79 2.06 -4.79 4.00
C LEU A 79 0.85 -4.08 4.64
N LEU A 80 1.04 -3.50 5.84
CA LEU A 80 0.00 -2.70 6.49
C LEU A 80 -0.39 -1.47 5.66
N ASP A 81 0.60 -0.74 5.12
CA ASP A 81 0.39 0.37 4.18
C ASP A 81 -0.47 -0.07 2.98
N SER A 82 -0.18 -1.25 2.42
CA SER A 82 -0.91 -1.82 1.28
C SER A 82 -2.34 -2.21 1.65
N LEU A 83 -2.55 -2.77 2.84
CA LEU A 83 -3.88 -3.11 3.37
C LEU A 83 -4.75 -1.86 3.56
N LEU A 84 -4.17 -0.73 3.97
CA LEU A 84 -4.90 0.53 4.17
C LEU A 84 -5.49 1.10 2.88
N LEU A 85 -4.94 0.79 1.70
CA LEU A 85 -5.49 1.26 0.42
C LEU A 85 -6.96 0.85 0.21
N ILE A 86 -7.35 -0.33 0.69
CA ILE A 86 -8.72 -0.85 0.53
C ILE A 86 -9.74 -0.02 1.33
N PRO A 87 -9.64 0.11 2.67
CA PRO A 87 -10.56 0.94 3.44
C PRO A 87 -10.48 2.43 3.05
N ILE A 88 -9.31 2.93 2.63
CA ILE A 88 -9.17 4.29 2.09
C ILE A 88 -10.02 4.46 0.82
N ALA A 89 -9.95 3.52 -0.13
CA ALA A 89 -10.76 3.57 -1.34
C ALA A 89 -12.27 3.55 -1.03
N VAL A 90 -12.69 2.70 -0.10
CA VAL A 90 -14.10 2.61 0.34
C VAL A 90 -14.56 3.89 1.02
N LEU A 91 -13.78 4.44 1.96
CA LEU A 91 -14.11 5.68 2.66
C LEU A 91 -14.08 6.89 1.73
N ALA A 92 -13.13 6.96 0.80
CA ALA A 92 -13.07 8.01 -0.22
C ALA A 92 -14.36 8.05 -1.04
N ARG A 93 -14.89 6.89 -1.47
CA ARG A 93 -16.19 6.85 -2.14
C ARG A 93 -17.34 7.31 -1.26
N ARG A 94 -17.36 6.95 0.03
CA ARG A 94 -18.41 7.45 0.94
C ARG A 94 -18.37 8.97 1.05
N VAL A 95 -17.19 9.55 1.23
CA VAL A 95 -16.99 11.01 1.28
C VAL A 95 -17.44 11.68 -0.03
N LEU A 96 -17.12 11.09 -1.19
CA LEU A 96 -17.54 11.61 -2.50
C LEU A 96 -19.06 11.59 -2.65
N LEU A 97 -19.72 10.48 -2.32
CA LEU A 97 -21.18 10.37 -2.38
C LEU A 97 -21.88 11.35 -1.44
N GLU A 98 -21.40 11.50 -0.20
CA GLU A 98 -21.93 12.47 0.77
C GLU A 98 -21.76 13.93 0.30
N ARG A 99 -20.79 14.19 -0.58
CA ARG A 99 -20.58 15.50 -1.22
C ARG A 99 -21.37 15.68 -2.52
N GLY A 100 -22.21 14.72 -2.89
CA GLY A 100 -23.03 14.75 -4.11
C GLY A 100 -22.30 14.34 -5.38
N TRP A 101 -21.11 13.73 -5.26
CA TRP A 101 -20.38 13.18 -6.41
C TRP A 101 -20.78 11.72 -6.60
N ASP A 102 -21.40 11.40 -7.73
CA ASP A 102 -21.78 10.06 -8.12
C ASP A 102 -21.34 9.73 -9.57
N GLY A 103 -21.74 8.57 -10.07
CA GLY A 103 -21.46 8.14 -11.44
C GLY A 103 -20.26 7.19 -11.61
N PRO A 104 -19.95 6.82 -12.87
CA PRO A 104 -19.02 5.74 -13.19
C PRO A 104 -17.59 6.03 -12.75
N MET A 105 -17.15 7.29 -12.77
CA MET A 105 -15.80 7.66 -12.30
C MET A 105 -15.57 7.33 -10.83
N VAL A 106 -16.57 7.56 -9.96
CA VAL A 106 -16.47 7.21 -8.53
C VAL A 106 -16.33 5.70 -8.35
N GLN A 107 -17.03 4.90 -9.17
CA GLN A 107 -16.94 3.44 -9.13
C GLN A 107 -15.57 2.93 -9.61
N VAL A 108 -15.08 3.49 -10.72
CA VAL A 108 -13.75 3.19 -11.28
C VAL A 108 -12.65 3.50 -10.24
N SER A 109 -12.70 4.68 -9.59
CA SER A 109 -11.71 5.05 -8.58
C SER A 109 -11.63 4.05 -7.42
N VAL A 110 -12.76 3.51 -6.95
CA VAL A 110 -12.76 2.49 -5.90
C VAL A 110 -12.23 1.16 -6.40
N ALA A 111 -12.63 0.76 -7.61
CA ALA A 111 -12.15 -0.49 -8.22
C ALA A 111 -10.62 -0.46 -8.35
N PHE A 112 -10.06 0.62 -8.89
CA PHE A 112 -8.61 0.78 -9.03
C PHE A 112 -7.89 0.94 -7.68
N GLY A 113 -8.46 1.67 -6.72
CA GLY A 113 -7.88 1.80 -5.38
C GLY A 113 -7.81 0.46 -4.64
N THR A 114 -8.90 -0.32 -4.71
CA THR A 114 -8.97 -1.66 -4.11
C THR A 114 -8.03 -2.63 -4.82
N LEU A 115 -8.07 -2.66 -6.16
CA LEU A 115 -7.22 -3.53 -6.97
C LEU A 115 -5.74 -3.21 -6.76
N GLY A 116 -5.38 -1.92 -6.72
CA GLY A 116 -4.02 -1.47 -6.41
C GLY A 116 -3.56 -1.97 -5.04
N GLY A 117 -4.42 -1.89 -4.02
CA GLY A 117 -4.15 -2.48 -2.70
C GLY A 117 -3.88 -3.98 -2.77
N VAL A 118 -4.75 -4.74 -3.45
CA VAL A 118 -4.60 -6.20 -3.61
C VAL A 118 -3.32 -6.57 -4.34
N LEU A 119 -3.03 -5.94 -5.48
CA LEU A 119 -1.82 -6.20 -6.26
C LEU A 119 -0.55 -5.89 -5.47
N LYS A 120 -0.57 -4.78 -4.70
CA LYS A 120 0.55 -4.41 -3.84
C LYS A 120 0.74 -5.44 -2.71
N ILE A 121 -0.33 -5.91 -2.07
CA ILE A 121 -0.28 -6.98 -1.06
C ILE A 121 0.39 -8.24 -1.64
N LEU A 122 -0.01 -8.68 -2.83
CA LEU A 122 0.57 -9.88 -3.47
C LEU A 122 2.08 -9.74 -3.69
N GLY A 123 2.53 -8.58 -4.16
CA GLY A 123 3.96 -8.30 -4.32
C GLY A 123 4.71 -8.32 -2.98
N ILE A 124 4.17 -7.69 -1.94
CA ILE A 124 4.83 -7.60 -0.63
C ILE A 124 4.84 -8.93 0.12
N VAL A 125 3.80 -9.76 0.00
CA VAL A 125 3.76 -11.09 0.63
C VAL A 125 4.92 -11.96 0.16
N ARG A 126 5.31 -11.90 -1.12
CA ARG A 126 6.51 -12.60 -1.62
C ARG A 126 7.75 -12.21 -0.81
N TRP A 127 7.99 -10.92 -0.62
CA TRP A 127 9.16 -10.43 0.12
C TRP A 127 9.09 -10.75 1.62
N PHE A 128 7.90 -10.70 2.22
CA PHE A 128 7.71 -10.96 3.64
C PHE A 128 7.80 -12.46 4.00
N THR A 129 7.38 -13.36 3.10
CA THR A 129 7.24 -14.81 3.42
C THR A 129 8.20 -15.71 2.64
N VAL A 130 8.44 -15.46 1.35
CA VAL A 130 9.21 -16.35 0.48
C VAL A 130 10.71 -16.07 0.58
N MET A 131 11.10 -14.79 0.56
CA MET A 131 12.52 -14.39 0.58
C MET A 131 13.32 -14.89 1.79
N PRO A 132 12.78 -14.97 3.01
CA PRO A 132 13.53 -15.49 4.16
C PRO A 132 13.84 -16.98 4.00
N VAL A 133 12.87 -17.76 3.53
CA VAL A 133 13.04 -19.18 3.24
C VAL A 133 14.06 -19.37 2.11
N LEU A 134 13.96 -18.55 1.06
CA LEU A 134 14.89 -18.58 -0.06
C LEU A 134 16.32 -18.24 0.39
N ALA A 135 16.47 -17.28 1.29
CA ALA A 135 17.76 -16.89 1.84
C ALA A 135 18.39 -18.00 2.69
N ASP A 136 17.61 -18.66 3.54
CA ASP A 136 18.07 -19.81 4.31
C ASP A 136 18.49 -20.97 3.41
N LEU A 137 17.69 -21.31 2.39
CA LEU A 137 18.03 -22.37 1.44
C LEU A 137 19.31 -22.05 0.66
N TYR A 138 19.45 -20.80 0.20
CA TYR A 138 20.61 -20.36 -0.58
C TYR A 138 21.91 -20.41 0.23
N LEU A 139 21.87 -20.01 1.50
CA LEU A 139 23.05 -20.01 2.37
C LEU A 139 23.46 -21.42 2.82
N ASN A 140 22.49 -22.34 2.95
CA ASN A 140 22.77 -23.74 3.29
C ASN A 140 23.17 -24.59 2.08
N ALA A 141 22.89 -24.13 0.86
CA ALA A 141 23.31 -24.82 -0.37
C ALA A 141 24.83 -24.67 -0.60
N PRO A 142 25.57 -25.75 -0.90
CA PRO A 142 26.99 -25.67 -1.22
C PRO A 142 27.26 -24.69 -2.36
N ALA A 143 28.30 -23.87 -2.21
CA ALA A 143 28.71 -22.91 -3.23
C ALA A 143 29.01 -23.63 -4.56
N GLY A 144 28.52 -23.07 -5.68
CA GLY A 144 28.69 -23.66 -7.01
C GLY A 144 27.84 -24.91 -7.29
N SER A 145 26.95 -25.32 -6.38
CA SER A 145 26.01 -26.41 -6.65
C SER A 145 24.89 -25.97 -7.60
N SER A 146 24.38 -26.92 -8.39
CA SER A 146 23.21 -26.72 -9.25
C SER A 146 21.96 -26.29 -8.48
N VAL A 147 21.85 -26.70 -7.21
CA VAL A 147 20.80 -26.24 -6.29
C VAL A 147 20.92 -24.74 -6.04
N ARG A 148 22.13 -24.24 -5.77
CA ARG A 148 22.36 -22.81 -5.51
C ARG A 148 22.13 -21.94 -6.74
N GLU A 149 22.49 -22.44 -7.92
CA GLU A 149 22.17 -21.81 -9.20
C GLU A 149 20.66 -21.75 -9.44
N SER A 150 19.94 -22.86 -9.22
CA SER A 150 18.48 -22.90 -9.32
C SER A 150 17.79 -21.92 -8.38
N LEU A 151 18.26 -21.79 -7.14
CA LEU A 151 17.72 -20.82 -6.17
C LEU A 151 17.96 -19.36 -6.60
N SER A 152 19.07 -19.10 -7.32
CA SER A 152 19.36 -17.78 -7.87
C SER A 152 18.39 -17.42 -9.01
N LEU A 153 18.11 -18.38 -9.90
CA LEU A 153 17.11 -18.20 -10.96
C LEU A 153 15.70 -17.96 -10.40
N VAL A 154 15.32 -18.64 -9.31
CA VAL A 154 14.03 -18.41 -8.63
C VAL A 154 13.97 -17.02 -7.99
N PHE A 155 15.10 -16.50 -7.52
CA PHE A 155 15.17 -15.13 -6.98
C PHE A 155 14.97 -14.08 -8.08
N GLU A 156 15.57 -14.30 -9.26
CA GLU A 156 15.57 -13.38 -10.40
C GLU A 156 14.27 -13.41 -11.23
N GLY A 157 13.52 -14.52 -11.19
CA GLY A 157 12.18 -14.67 -11.77
C GLY A 157 11.06 -14.04 -10.97
#